data_AF-A0A3P8US94-F1
#
_entry.id   AF-A0A3P8US94-F1
#
_cell.length_a   1.000
_cell.length_b   1.000
_cell.length_c   1.000
_cell.angle_alpha   90.00
_cell.angle_beta   90.00
_cell.angle_gamma   90.00
#
_symmetry.space_group_name_H-M   'P 1'
#
loop_
_entity.id
_entity.type
_entity.pdbx_description
1 polymer ?
#
loop_
_entity_poly.entity_id
_entity_poly.type
_entity_poly.pdbx_seq_one_letter_code
_entity_poly.pdbx_strand_id
1 'polypeptide(L)'
;MMRTLASNGTVMDFQSELVKIKTHFNGDMLITDLASTLTFVELCEEVRTMCSVAKQQPITLKWIDDEGDPCTISSQMELEEAFRIYPRNKKPELLLHVFPSIPEKPGLPCPGENKSIYRRGARRWRKLYRVNGHLFQAKYFNRTADCGHCAETIWGLRQGYNCINCKLLVHKRCHKLISQTCQKLMDPVMPSQEPPADAKSEEVDLPPDDTEDKDGIPLIPHNCTVDKTEDADPEEDIKTVVDGIDDIKLSQGLALSLNDFDLVRVIGRGSYAKVLLVRLKKDDQMYAMKVVKKELVHDDEDIDWVQTEKHVFEQASTNPFLVGLHSCFQTESRLFLVIEYVNGGDLMFHMQRQRKLPEEHARFYAAEICIALNFLHEKGIIYRDLKLDNVLLDHDGHIKLTDYGMCKEGIRPGDTTSTFCGTPNYIAPEILRGEDYGFSVDWWALGVLMFEMMAGRSPFDIITDNPDMNTEEYLFQVILEKPIRIPRSLSVKAASVLKGFLNKDPKERLGCQVQTGFTDIKSHTFFRSIDWEQLEKKDATPPFKPQISDDYGLENFDTQFTNEPVQLTPDDEDVIKRIDQSEFEGFEYINPLLLPAEESV
;
A
#
# COMPACT_ATOMS: atom_id res chain seq x y z
N MET A 1 76.47 4.18 -5.53
CA MET A 1 77.05 3.01 -4.84
C MET A 1 76.00 2.47 -3.87
N MET A 2 75.79 1.15 -3.90
CA MET A 2 75.07 0.31 -2.93
C MET A 2 73.52 0.31 -2.89
N ARG A 3 72.98 -0.80 -3.40
CA ARG A 3 71.76 -1.50 -2.97
C ARG A 3 71.94 -2.05 -1.55
N THR A 4 70.88 -2.18 -0.74
CA THR A 4 70.47 -3.38 0.05
C THR A 4 69.05 -3.11 0.62
N LEU A 5 67.99 -3.61 -0.04
CA LEU A 5 67.12 -4.76 0.32
C LEU A 5 66.16 -4.57 1.52
N ALA A 6 64.90 -4.88 1.22
CA ALA A 6 63.70 -4.79 2.04
C ALA A 6 63.56 -5.96 3.05
N SER A 7 62.77 -5.72 4.10
CA SER A 7 61.99 -6.74 4.78
C SER A 7 60.68 -6.15 5.30
N ASN A 8 59.57 -6.64 4.74
CA ASN A 8 58.21 -6.83 5.28
C ASN A 8 57.90 -6.16 6.64
N GLY A 9 56.81 -5.43 6.84
CA GLY A 9 55.58 -5.33 6.08
C GLY A 9 54.46 -5.01 7.06
N THR A 10 53.94 -3.78 6.97
CA THR A 10 52.56 -3.38 7.27
C THR A 10 52.45 -1.97 6.69
N VAL A 11 52.05 -1.89 5.42
CA VAL A 11 51.49 -0.65 4.88
C VAL A 11 50.15 -0.50 5.57
N MET A 12 50.03 0.51 6.43
CA MET A 12 48.71 0.94 6.91
C MET A 12 47.92 1.37 5.67
N ASP A 13 46.95 0.54 5.29
CA ASP A 13 45.93 0.90 4.33
C ASP A 13 45.02 1.92 5.03
N PHE A 14 45.27 3.22 4.83
CA PHE A 14 44.31 4.27 5.16
C PHE A 14 43.14 4.15 4.18
N GLN A 15 42.31 3.13 4.37
CA GLN A 15 41.04 3.01 3.66
C GLN A 15 40.16 4.16 4.10
N SER A 16 39.81 5.01 3.15
CA SER A 16 38.81 6.05 3.28
C SER A 16 37.49 5.42 3.73
N GLU A 17 37.15 5.54 5.02
CA GLU A 17 35.85 5.09 5.51
C GLU A 17 34.76 5.88 4.78
N LEU A 18 33.89 5.17 4.05
CA LEU A 18 32.72 5.77 3.42
C LEU A 18 31.64 6.01 4.48
N VAL A 19 31.12 7.23 4.54
CA VAL A 19 30.00 7.61 5.37
C VAL A 19 28.76 7.67 4.49
N LYS A 20 27.74 6.89 4.85
CA LYS A 20 26.44 7.02 4.20
C LYS A 20 25.75 8.29 4.67
N ILE A 21 25.32 9.10 3.73
CA ILE A 21 24.56 10.33 3.97
C ILE A 21 23.15 10.15 3.44
N LYS A 22 22.18 10.47 4.28
CA LYS A 22 20.77 10.52 3.96
C LYS A 22 20.32 11.97 3.99
N THR A 23 19.82 12.45 2.87
CA THR A 23 19.44 13.84 2.68
C THR A 23 17.94 13.92 2.44
N HIS A 24 17.23 14.60 3.33
CA HIS A 24 15.82 14.93 3.20
C HIS A 24 15.66 16.25 2.44
N PHE A 25 14.93 16.20 1.32
CA PHE A 25 14.65 17.38 0.49
C PHE A 25 13.32 17.19 -0.25
N ASN A 26 12.43 18.19 -0.19
CA ASN A 26 11.14 18.22 -0.90
C ASN A 26 10.25 16.95 -0.80
N GLY A 27 10.31 16.22 0.33
CA GLY A 27 9.52 15.01 0.54
C GLY A 27 10.21 13.71 0.11
N ASP A 28 11.40 13.80 -0.47
CA ASP A 28 12.22 12.64 -0.84
C ASP A 28 13.36 12.42 0.17
N MET A 29 13.79 11.15 0.28
CA MET A 29 14.98 10.73 1.02
C MET A 29 16.06 10.29 0.04
N LEU A 30 17.03 11.16 -0.20
CA LEU A 30 18.14 10.95 -1.12
C LEU A 30 19.32 10.32 -0.36
N ILE A 31 19.87 9.21 -0.86
CA ILE A 31 20.87 8.40 -0.15
C ILE A 31 22.12 8.28 -1.01
N THR A 32 23.27 8.65 -0.46
CA THR A 32 24.58 8.56 -1.13
C THR A 32 25.66 8.10 -0.14
N ASP A 33 26.73 7.48 -0.64
CA ASP A 33 27.90 7.09 0.17
C ASP A 33 29.05 8.03 -0.21
N LEU A 34 29.56 8.84 0.74
CA LEU A 34 30.65 9.82 0.52
C LEU A 34 31.88 9.48 1.37
N ALA A 35 33.06 9.95 0.96
CA ALA A 35 34.27 9.77 1.74
C ALA A 35 34.21 10.56 3.06
N SER A 36 34.69 9.98 4.16
CA SER A 36 34.79 10.67 5.46
C SER A 36 35.71 11.90 5.44
N THR A 37 36.61 12.01 4.46
CA THR A 37 37.55 13.13 4.29
C THR A 37 36.97 14.29 3.46
N LEU A 38 35.68 14.26 3.14
CA LEU A 38 35.01 15.27 2.33
C LEU A 38 34.99 16.63 3.03
N THR A 39 35.26 17.69 2.27
CA THR A 39 35.12 19.07 2.75
C THR A 39 33.67 19.55 2.73
N PHE A 40 33.35 20.56 3.53
CA PHE A 40 32.03 21.18 3.57
C PHE A 40 31.61 21.76 2.22
N VAL A 41 32.57 22.28 1.44
CA VAL A 41 32.31 22.79 0.08
C VAL A 41 31.89 21.65 -0.84
N GLU A 42 32.62 20.54 -0.82
CA GLU A 42 32.28 19.35 -1.62
C GLU A 42 30.96 18.72 -1.17
N LEU A 43 30.65 18.70 0.14
CA LEU A 43 29.34 18.29 0.64
C LEU A 43 28.22 19.16 0.07
N CYS A 44 28.40 20.48 0.09
CA CYS A 44 27.40 21.39 -0.45
C CYS A 44 27.20 21.19 -1.96
N GLU A 45 28.27 20.97 -2.73
CA GLU A 45 28.18 20.69 -4.16
C GLU A 45 27.45 19.37 -4.43
N GLU A 46 27.76 18.33 -3.66
CA GLU A 46 27.15 17.02 -3.79
C GLU A 46 25.67 17.04 -3.40
N VAL A 47 25.32 17.73 -2.30
CA VAL A 47 23.93 17.93 -1.89
C VAL A 47 23.16 18.75 -2.92
N ARG A 48 23.73 19.82 -3.48
CA ARG A 48 23.09 20.61 -4.56
C ARG A 48 22.79 19.74 -5.76
N THR A 49 23.77 18.93 -6.17
CA THR A 49 23.62 18.06 -7.34
C THR A 49 22.58 16.98 -7.09
N MET A 50 22.58 16.38 -5.90
CA MET A 50 21.63 15.35 -5.49
C MET A 50 20.20 15.89 -5.37
N CYS A 51 20.03 17.11 -4.85
CA CYS A 51 18.74 17.78 -4.67
C CYS A 51 18.29 18.58 -5.91
N SER A 52 19.07 18.57 -7.00
CA SER A 52 18.83 19.39 -8.20
C SER A 52 18.61 20.89 -7.90
N VAL A 53 19.34 21.42 -6.92
CA VAL A 53 19.27 22.84 -6.52
C VAL A 53 20.24 23.67 -7.39
N ALA A 54 19.77 24.82 -7.90
CA ALA A 54 20.59 25.71 -8.72
C ALA A 54 21.85 26.17 -7.98
N LYS A 55 23.00 26.26 -8.68
CA LYS A 55 24.30 26.61 -8.07
C LYS A 55 24.27 27.94 -7.29
N GLN A 56 23.46 28.90 -7.72
CA GLN A 56 23.34 30.22 -7.11
C GLN A 56 22.28 30.29 -6.00
N GLN A 57 21.47 29.24 -5.82
CA GLN A 57 20.45 29.21 -4.78
C GLN A 57 21.10 28.90 -3.43
N PRO A 58 20.80 29.67 -2.37
CA PRO A 58 21.29 29.37 -1.04
C PRO A 58 20.72 28.05 -0.51
N ILE A 59 21.52 27.32 0.25
CA ILE A 59 21.10 26.08 0.93
C ILE A 59 21.45 26.17 2.40
N THR A 60 20.60 25.60 3.26
CA THR A 60 20.88 25.36 4.66
C THR A 60 20.84 23.87 4.92
N LEU A 61 21.92 23.32 5.50
CA LEU A 61 22.03 21.92 5.89
C LEU A 61 21.81 21.82 7.40
N LYS A 62 20.86 21.01 7.83
CA LYS A 62 20.62 20.75 9.26
C LYS A 62 20.70 19.28 9.58
N TRP A 63 21.28 18.92 10.72
CA TRP A 63 21.29 17.57 11.26
C TRP A 63 20.72 17.58 12.68
N ILE A 64 20.35 16.41 13.20
CA ILE A 64 19.83 16.27 14.57
C ILE A 64 20.93 15.73 15.47
N ASP A 65 21.23 16.47 16.54
CA ASP A 65 22.19 16.07 17.56
C ASP A 65 21.66 14.94 18.49
N ASP A 66 22.38 14.68 19.57
CA ASP A 66 22.03 13.69 20.59
C ASP A 66 20.91 14.15 21.55
N GLU A 67 20.69 15.45 21.68
CA GLU A 67 19.62 16.05 22.48
C GLU A 67 18.29 16.14 21.70
N GLY A 68 18.34 15.90 20.38
CA GLY A 68 17.18 15.91 19.50
C GLY A 68 16.93 17.26 18.83
N ASP A 69 17.89 18.18 18.92
CA ASP A 69 17.79 19.53 18.39
C ASP A 69 18.39 19.65 16.98
N PRO A 70 17.81 20.49 16.10
CA PRO A 70 18.31 20.70 14.75
C PRO A 70 19.51 21.66 14.73
N CYS A 71 20.70 21.12 14.53
CA CYS A 71 21.94 21.86 14.36
C CYS A 71 22.22 22.19 12.89
N THR A 72 22.68 23.40 12.59
CA THR A 72 23.07 23.79 11.23
C THR A 72 24.53 23.41 10.96
N ILE A 73 24.81 22.87 9.77
CA ILE A 73 26.18 22.67 9.28
C ILE A 73 26.47 23.83 8.32
N SER A 74 27.32 24.75 8.77
CA SER A 74 27.70 25.97 8.05
C SER A 74 29.22 26.11 7.82
N SER A 75 30.01 25.21 8.43
CA SER A 75 31.47 25.24 8.38
C SER A 75 32.08 23.84 8.36
N GLN A 76 33.36 23.76 7.98
CA GLN A 76 34.14 22.51 8.00
C GLN A 76 34.19 21.88 9.40
N MET A 77 34.35 22.70 10.43
CA MET A 77 34.45 22.24 11.82
C MET A 77 33.14 21.57 12.30
N GLU A 78 31.98 22.12 11.93
CA GLU A 78 30.67 21.53 12.26
C GLU A 78 30.41 20.22 11.52
N LEU A 79 30.91 20.09 10.29
CA LEU A 79 30.82 18.85 9.52
C LEU A 79 31.67 17.74 10.14
N GLU A 80 32.92 18.05 10.50
CA GLU A 80 33.82 17.12 11.17
C GLU A 80 33.25 16.66 12.52
N GLU A 81 32.64 17.58 13.26
CA GLU A 81 31.98 17.25 14.53
C GLU A 81 30.75 16.34 14.32
N ALA A 82 29.92 16.61 13.30
CA ALA A 82 28.81 15.74 12.94
C ALA A 82 29.30 14.32 12.58
N PHE A 83 30.36 14.20 11.76
CA PHE A 83 30.98 12.90 11.44
C PHE A 83 31.63 12.21 12.65
N ARG A 84 32.13 12.97 13.63
CA ARG A 84 32.73 12.42 14.85
C ARG A 84 31.68 11.88 15.83
N ILE A 85 30.55 12.58 16.00
CA ILE A 85 29.50 12.21 16.96
C ILE A 85 28.69 11.01 16.45
N TYR A 86 28.41 10.97 15.15
CA TYR A 86 27.41 10.05 14.60
C TYR A 86 27.74 8.55 14.77
N PRO A 87 28.99 8.08 14.55
CA PRO A 87 29.38 6.69 14.78
C PRO A 87 29.34 6.28 16.27
N ARG A 88 29.60 7.22 17.19
CA ARG A 88 29.57 6.95 18.65
C ARG A 88 28.16 6.63 19.15
N ASN A 89 27.12 7.13 18.48
CA ASN A 89 25.72 6.90 18.83
C ASN A 89 25.13 5.62 18.19
N LYS A 90 25.98 4.70 17.71
CA LYS A 90 25.59 3.45 17.01
C LYS A 90 24.69 3.66 15.77
N LYS A 91 24.68 4.86 15.19
CA LYS A 91 23.93 5.14 13.96
C LYS A 91 24.87 5.01 12.74
N PRO A 92 24.54 4.20 11.72
CA PRO A 92 25.47 3.93 10.61
C PRO A 92 25.50 4.99 9.49
N GLU A 93 24.64 6.03 9.52
CA GLU A 93 24.38 6.90 8.35
C GLU A 93 23.95 8.33 8.77
N LEU A 94 24.68 9.39 8.40
CA LEU A 94 24.36 10.79 8.78
C LEU A 94 23.06 11.27 8.08
N LEU A 95 22.10 11.76 8.86
CA LEU A 95 20.83 12.32 8.33
C LEU A 95 20.89 13.85 8.27
N LEU A 96 20.70 14.40 7.07
CA LEU A 96 20.67 15.83 6.76
C LEU A 96 19.27 16.25 6.28
N HIS A 97 18.79 17.38 6.73
CA HIS A 97 17.63 18.08 6.21
C HIS A 97 18.12 19.31 5.42
N VAL A 98 17.67 19.43 4.18
CA VAL A 98 18.12 20.48 3.26
C VAL A 98 16.99 21.45 3.00
N PHE A 99 17.27 22.73 3.21
CA PHE A 99 16.36 23.82 2.91
C PHE A 99 16.95 24.69 1.81
N PRO A 100 16.23 24.96 0.71
CA PRO A 100 16.73 25.75 -0.41
C PRO A 100 16.61 27.27 -0.14
N SER A 101 16.99 27.68 1.08
CA SER A 101 16.88 29.03 1.62
C SER A 101 17.82 29.18 2.84
N ILE A 102 18.07 30.41 3.29
CA ILE A 102 18.73 30.72 4.57
C ILE A 102 17.69 31.28 5.55
N PRO A 103 17.81 31.04 6.87
CA PRO A 103 17.00 31.72 7.87
C PRO A 103 17.05 33.24 7.76
N GLU A 104 15.94 33.93 8.03
CA GLU A 104 15.92 35.40 8.00
C GLU A 104 16.86 36.04 9.03
N LYS A 105 17.10 35.35 10.16
CA LYS A 105 18.05 35.74 11.21
C LYS A 105 18.71 34.50 11.82
N PRO A 106 19.94 34.63 12.37
CA PRO A 106 20.57 33.56 13.13
C PRO A 106 19.65 33.05 14.25
N GLY A 107 19.49 31.73 14.36
CA GLY A 107 18.63 31.08 15.38
C GLY A 107 17.14 30.96 15.02
N LEU A 108 16.69 31.49 13.88
CA LEU A 108 15.32 31.27 13.38
C LEU A 108 15.23 30.03 12.46
N PRO A 109 14.04 29.43 12.30
CA PRO A 109 13.81 28.38 11.31
C PRO A 109 13.93 28.94 9.88
N CYS A 110 14.33 28.08 8.93
CA CYS A 110 14.26 28.40 7.51
C CYS A 110 12.79 28.51 7.05
N PRO A 111 12.49 29.28 5.99
CA PRO A 111 11.20 29.19 5.31
C PRO A 111 10.82 27.73 4.98
N GLY A 112 9.67 27.27 5.49
CA GLY A 112 9.20 25.88 5.34
C GLY A 112 9.71 24.90 6.42
N GLU A 113 10.58 25.33 7.33
CA GLU A 113 11.04 24.54 8.47
C GLU A 113 10.02 24.61 9.62
N ASN A 114 9.56 23.45 10.10
CA ASN A 114 8.72 23.35 11.29
C ASN A 114 9.20 22.18 12.17
N LYS A 115 8.92 22.23 13.49
CA LYS A 115 9.40 21.20 14.44
C LYS A 115 8.89 19.78 14.14
N SER A 116 7.82 19.62 13.35
CA SER A 116 7.30 18.29 13.00
C SER A 116 8.15 17.55 11.98
N ILE A 117 8.99 18.26 11.18
CA ILE A 117 9.85 17.62 10.16
C ILE A 117 10.99 16.79 10.77
N TYR A 118 11.30 17.02 12.06
CA TYR A 118 12.38 16.35 12.78
C TYR A 118 11.87 15.19 13.66
N ARG A 119 10.56 14.99 13.75
CA ARG A 119 9.98 13.86 14.50
C ARG A 119 10.26 12.57 13.74
N ARG A 120 10.86 11.59 14.42
CA ARG A 120 11.04 10.22 13.89
C ARG A 120 9.75 9.44 14.12
N GLY A 121 9.22 8.83 13.05
CA GLY A 121 8.00 8.01 13.08
C GLY A 121 6.83 8.69 12.37
N ALA A 122 6.11 7.93 11.53
CA ALA A 122 4.87 8.30 10.82
C ALA A 122 4.96 9.22 9.57
N ARG A 123 6.05 9.18 8.79
CA ARG A 123 6.04 9.59 7.37
C ARG A 123 6.84 8.61 6.52
N ARG A 124 6.20 8.04 5.48
CA ARG A 124 6.84 7.19 4.47
C ARG A 124 7.50 8.13 3.46
N TRP A 125 8.82 8.00 3.29
CA TRP A 125 9.60 8.84 2.37
C TRP A 125 10.05 7.99 1.20
N ARG A 126 9.87 8.50 -0.02
CA ARG A 126 10.41 7.87 -1.22
C ARG A 126 11.94 7.86 -1.13
N LYS A 127 12.53 6.66 -1.20
CA LYS A 127 13.99 6.46 -1.08
C LYS A 127 14.63 6.41 -2.45
N LEU A 128 15.58 7.33 -2.69
CA LEU A 128 16.33 7.42 -3.93
C LEU A 128 17.82 7.22 -3.64
N TYR A 129 18.44 6.25 -4.29
CA TYR A 129 19.84 5.88 -4.10
C TYR A 129 20.70 6.47 -5.22
N ARG A 130 21.62 7.37 -4.88
CA ARG A 130 22.51 8.00 -5.84
C ARG A 130 23.79 7.17 -6.02
N VAL A 131 24.06 6.73 -7.24
CA VAL A 131 25.31 6.04 -7.60
C VAL A 131 25.80 6.51 -8.97
N ASN A 132 27.00 7.07 -9.06
CA ASN A 132 27.60 7.55 -10.33
C ASN A 132 26.64 8.38 -11.20
N GLY A 133 25.90 9.29 -10.57
CA GLY A 133 24.92 10.16 -11.24
C GLY A 133 23.55 9.53 -11.53
N HIS A 134 23.38 8.22 -11.33
CA HIS A 134 22.07 7.57 -11.38
C HIS A 134 21.31 7.84 -10.08
N LEU A 135 19.99 8.06 -10.20
CA LEU A 135 19.07 8.11 -9.07
C LEU A 135 18.20 6.85 -9.12
N PHE A 136 18.64 5.82 -8.40
CA PHE A 136 17.97 4.53 -8.36
C PHE A 136 16.81 4.53 -7.38
N GLN A 137 15.62 4.23 -7.87
CA GLN A 137 14.45 3.92 -7.07
C GLN A 137 14.25 2.41 -7.06
N ALA A 138 13.87 1.83 -5.93
CA ALA A 138 13.49 0.43 -5.89
C ALA A 138 12.24 0.22 -6.78
N LYS A 139 12.16 -0.91 -7.47
CA LYS A 139 11.03 -1.28 -8.32
C LYS A 139 10.85 -2.80 -8.35
N TYR A 140 9.61 -3.26 -8.39
CA TYR A 140 9.27 -4.65 -8.71
C TYR A 140 9.10 -4.86 -10.21
N PHE A 141 9.52 -6.02 -10.70
CA PHE A 141 9.47 -6.35 -12.11
C PHE A 141 8.46 -7.47 -12.34
N ASN A 142 7.29 -7.11 -12.89
CA ASN A 142 6.21 -8.02 -13.24
C ASN A 142 6.45 -8.81 -14.54
N ARG A 143 7.55 -8.52 -15.25
CA ARG A 143 8.02 -9.20 -16.47
C ARG A 143 9.52 -9.47 -16.36
N THR A 144 10.04 -10.40 -17.16
CA THR A 144 11.48 -10.66 -17.26
C THR A 144 12.21 -9.40 -17.72
N ALA A 145 13.08 -8.85 -16.87
CA ALA A 145 13.90 -7.69 -17.20
C ALA A 145 15.38 -8.00 -16.97
N ASP A 146 16.26 -7.64 -17.88
CA ASP A 146 17.69 -7.96 -17.73
C ASP A 146 18.43 -6.87 -16.94
N CYS A 147 19.28 -7.29 -16.02
CA CYS A 147 20.12 -6.40 -15.24
C CYS A 147 21.21 -5.80 -16.15
N GLY A 148 21.23 -4.47 -16.31
CA GLY A 148 22.22 -3.75 -17.11
C GLY A 148 23.67 -3.80 -16.60
N HIS A 149 23.92 -4.49 -15.47
CA HIS A 149 25.28 -4.78 -14.98
C HIS A 149 25.71 -6.23 -15.24
N CYS A 150 24.93 -7.22 -14.77
CA CYS A 150 25.33 -8.64 -14.85
C CYS A 150 24.69 -9.40 -16.01
N ALA A 151 23.79 -8.78 -16.78
CA ALA A 151 23.01 -9.39 -17.85
C ALA A 151 22.17 -10.61 -17.42
N GLU A 152 22.03 -10.86 -16.11
CA GLU A 152 21.11 -11.85 -15.57
C GLU A 152 19.70 -11.26 -15.45
N THR A 153 18.70 -12.11 -15.60
CA THR A 153 17.29 -11.74 -15.53
C THR A 153 16.86 -11.43 -14.10
N ILE A 154 16.29 -10.24 -13.92
CA ILE A 154 15.49 -9.82 -12.77
C ILE A 154 14.10 -10.41 -12.98
N TRP A 155 13.72 -11.40 -12.18
CA TRP A 155 12.47 -12.16 -12.34
C TRP A 155 11.71 -12.37 -11.02
N GLY A 156 10.37 -12.35 -11.11
CA GLY A 156 9.41 -12.65 -10.02
C GLY A 156 9.16 -11.47 -9.07
N LEU A 157 8.64 -11.76 -7.87
CA LEU A 157 8.48 -10.83 -6.74
C LEU A 157 9.82 -10.26 -6.20
N ARG A 158 10.89 -10.29 -6.98
CA ARG A 158 12.22 -9.82 -6.61
C ARG A 158 12.36 -8.34 -6.95
N GLN A 159 12.54 -7.53 -5.92
CA GLN A 159 12.78 -6.10 -6.06
C GLN A 159 14.18 -5.82 -6.66
N GLY A 160 14.24 -5.02 -7.72
CA GLY A 160 15.47 -4.44 -8.26
C GLY A 160 15.45 -2.92 -8.16
N TYR A 161 16.39 -2.26 -8.84
CA TYR A 161 16.50 -0.80 -8.88
C TYR A 161 16.36 -0.30 -10.31
N ASN A 162 15.66 0.81 -10.48
CA ASN A 162 15.49 1.53 -11.74
C ASN A 162 16.02 2.96 -11.58
N CYS A 163 16.92 3.39 -12.46
CA CYS A 163 17.34 4.79 -12.52
C CYS A 163 16.20 5.65 -13.08
N ILE A 164 15.65 6.57 -12.29
CA ILE A 164 14.53 7.42 -12.72
C ILE A 164 14.89 8.29 -13.95
N ASN A 165 16.17 8.60 -14.13
CA ASN A 165 16.67 9.47 -15.21
C ASN A 165 16.85 8.71 -16.54
N CYS A 166 17.69 7.67 -16.56
CA CYS A 166 18.06 6.94 -17.77
C CYS A 166 17.34 5.59 -17.95
N LYS A 167 16.48 5.21 -16.99
CA LYS A 167 15.72 3.95 -16.98
C LYS A 167 16.57 2.67 -16.91
N LEU A 168 17.85 2.80 -16.54
CA LEU A 168 18.74 1.66 -16.32
C LEU A 168 18.22 0.77 -15.18
N LEU A 169 18.03 -0.52 -15.47
CA LEU A 169 17.54 -1.53 -14.54
C LEU A 169 18.71 -2.36 -14.01
N VAL A 170 18.77 -2.55 -12.69
CA VAL A 170 19.84 -3.32 -12.04
C VAL A 170 19.32 -4.08 -10.82
N HIS A 171 19.98 -5.17 -10.45
CA HIS A 171 19.71 -5.82 -9.16
C HIS A 171 20.06 -4.89 -7.98
N LYS A 172 19.41 -5.11 -6.83
CA LYS A 172 19.81 -4.49 -5.55
C LYS A 172 21.28 -4.72 -5.20
N ARG A 173 21.85 -5.88 -5.52
CA ARG A 173 23.30 -6.15 -5.32
C ARG A 173 24.20 -5.45 -6.33
N CYS A 174 23.67 -5.08 -7.50
CA CYS A 174 24.44 -4.56 -8.63
C CYS A 174 24.48 -3.03 -8.72
N HIS A 175 23.54 -2.29 -8.11
CA HIS A 175 23.49 -0.83 -8.25
C HIS A 175 24.80 -0.12 -7.84
N LYS A 176 25.48 -0.60 -6.80
CA LYS A 176 26.77 -0.05 -6.34
C LYS A 176 27.96 -0.37 -7.25
N LEU A 177 27.80 -1.33 -8.16
CA LEU A 177 28.86 -1.81 -9.05
C LEU A 177 28.83 -1.13 -10.42
N ILE A 178 27.83 -0.29 -10.68
CA ILE A 178 27.71 0.46 -11.94
C ILE A 178 28.85 1.48 -12.01
N SER A 179 29.79 1.29 -12.94
CA SER A 179 30.90 2.21 -13.20
C SER A 179 30.57 3.32 -14.20
N GLN A 180 29.48 3.15 -14.96
CA GLN A 180 29.04 4.09 -15.97
C GLN A 180 28.34 5.29 -15.31
N THR A 181 28.61 6.49 -15.83
CA THR A 181 27.94 7.70 -15.38
C THR A 181 26.59 7.85 -16.09
N CYS A 182 25.56 8.29 -15.36
CA CYS A 182 24.24 8.51 -15.93
C CYS A 182 24.27 9.55 -17.06
N GLN A 183 24.00 9.13 -18.30
CA GLN A 183 24.14 9.91 -19.53
C GLN A 183 23.18 11.12 -19.69
N LYS A 184 22.31 11.43 -18.71
CA LYS A 184 21.36 12.57 -18.80
C LYS A 184 21.77 13.83 -18.05
N LEU A 185 22.91 13.85 -17.36
CA LEU A 185 23.38 15.04 -16.65
C LEU A 185 24.50 15.74 -17.44
N MET A 186 24.19 16.36 -18.60
CA MET A 186 24.82 17.60 -19.11
C MET A 186 23.93 18.25 -20.21
N ASP A 187 23.43 19.45 -19.87
CA ASP A 187 22.83 20.57 -20.64
C ASP A 187 21.52 20.47 -21.48
N PRO A 188 20.63 21.51 -21.37
CA PRO A 188 19.41 21.65 -22.14
C PRO A 188 19.70 22.31 -23.49
N VAL A 189 19.94 21.51 -24.52
CA VAL A 189 19.89 22.00 -25.91
C VAL A 189 19.17 20.96 -26.75
N MET A 190 17.99 21.33 -27.24
CA MET A 190 17.26 20.59 -28.26
C MET A 190 18.15 20.36 -29.49
N PRO A 191 18.15 19.14 -30.05
CA PRO A 191 18.34 18.94 -31.47
C PRO A 191 17.04 18.39 -32.04
N SER A 192 16.25 19.26 -32.66
CA SER A 192 15.29 18.88 -33.70
C SER A 192 16.09 18.43 -34.92
N GLN A 193 15.90 17.20 -35.42
CA GLN A 193 16.03 16.87 -36.84
C GLN A 193 15.09 15.71 -37.23
N GLU A 194 14.27 16.02 -38.23
CA GLU A 194 13.47 15.12 -39.07
C GLU A 194 14.33 14.21 -39.98
N PRO A 195 13.72 13.24 -40.72
CA PRO A 195 14.40 12.14 -41.41
C PRO A 195 15.21 12.53 -42.67
N PRO A 196 15.96 11.58 -43.28
CA PRO A 196 17.10 11.87 -44.16
C PRO A 196 16.73 12.21 -45.60
N ALA A 197 17.63 12.97 -46.24
CA ALA A 197 17.63 13.32 -47.65
C ALA A 197 18.32 12.25 -48.53
N ASP A 198 17.79 12.04 -49.73
CA ASP A 198 18.58 11.92 -50.97
C ASP A 198 17.68 11.89 -52.22
N ALA A 199 17.75 12.93 -53.07
CA ALA A 199 17.80 12.84 -54.53
C ALA A 199 17.79 14.24 -55.20
N LYS A 200 18.98 14.66 -55.65
CA LYS A 200 19.34 15.42 -56.87
C LYS A 200 18.60 16.73 -57.23
N SER A 201 19.40 17.80 -57.21
CA SER A 201 19.25 19.11 -57.83
C SER A 201 19.58 19.12 -59.34
N GLU A 202 18.83 19.87 -60.15
CA GLU A 202 19.36 20.75 -61.22
C GLU A 202 18.46 22.00 -61.45
N GLU A 203 19.14 23.16 -61.41
CA GLU A 203 19.00 24.47 -62.10
C GLU A 203 17.78 25.43 -62.03
N VAL A 204 18.01 26.53 -61.27
CA VAL A 204 18.02 27.99 -61.59
C VAL A 204 16.94 28.63 -62.51
N ASP A 205 16.11 29.56 -61.99
CA ASP A 205 16.21 31.05 -62.19
C ASP A 205 15.03 31.84 -61.52
N LEU A 206 15.32 33.08 -61.10
CA LEU A 206 14.44 34.13 -60.50
C LEU A 206 14.23 35.27 -61.56
N PRO A 207 13.49 36.41 -61.38
CA PRO A 207 12.60 36.96 -60.31
C PRO A 207 11.33 37.70 -60.93
N PRO A 208 10.73 38.81 -60.39
CA PRO A 208 10.29 39.19 -59.02
C PRO A 208 8.82 39.70 -58.91
N ASP A 209 8.42 39.90 -57.64
CA ASP A 209 7.59 40.96 -57.03
C ASP A 209 6.07 41.13 -57.20
N ASP A 210 5.53 41.56 -56.04
CA ASP A 210 4.38 42.42 -55.77
C ASP A 210 2.96 41.84 -55.56
N THR A 211 2.69 41.68 -54.26
CA THR A 211 1.60 42.31 -53.46
C THR A 211 0.11 42.11 -53.77
N GLU A 212 -0.59 41.94 -52.64
CA GLU A 212 -1.97 42.32 -52.31
C GLU A 212 -3.02 41.21 -52.08
N ASP A 213 -3.62 41.37 -50.90
CA ASP A 213 -4.50 40.54 -50.11
C ASP A 213 -5.96 40.51 -50.62
N LYS A 214 -6.58 39.34 -50.45
CA LYS A 214 -7.93 39.07 -49.88
C LYS A 214 -9.19 39.52 -50.65
N ASP A 215 -9.80 38.51 -51.27
CA ASP A 215 -11.26 38.39 -51.45
C ASP A 215 -11.91 37.58 -50.32
N GLY A 216 -13.14 37.95 -50.00
CA GLY A 216 -14.04 37.19 -49.13
C GLY A 216 -15.29 36.69 -49.85
N ILE A 217 -16.21 36.17 -49.03
CA ILE A 217 -17.64 35.84 -49.27
C ILE A 217 -17.92 34.49 -50.02
N PRO A 218 -19.14 33.90 -50.00
CA PRO A 218 -19.61 32.87 -49.05
C PRO A 218 -20.33 31.62 -49.64
N LEU A 219 -20.50 30.60 -48.79
CA LEU A 219 -21.67 29.70 -48.55
C LEU A 219 -23.05 30.21 -49.07
N ILE A 220 -24.07 29.45 -49.56
CA ILE A 220 -24.68 28.09 -49.37
C ILE A 220 -25.71 27.87 -50.57
N PRO A 221 -26.78 27.01 -50.56
CA PRO A 221 -27.03 25.55 -50.33
C PRO A 221 -27.77 24.84 -51.51
N HIS A 222 -28.02 23.52 -51.40
CA HIS A 222 -29.38 22.94 -51.51
C HIS A 222 -29.45 21.44 -51.12
N ASN A 223 -30.52 21.08 -50.38
CA ASN A 223 -30.95 19.75 -49.91
C ASN A 223 -31.56 18.86 -51.01
N CYS A 224 -31.55 17.53 -50.84
CA CYS A 224 -32.74 16.63 -50.72
C CYS A 224 -32.40 15.11 -50.75
N THR A 225 -32.52 14.44 -49.59
CA THR A 225 -33.28 13.22 -49.23
C THR A 225 -33.54 11.98 -50.16
N VAL A 226 -33.36 10.80 -49.51
CA VAL A 226 -34.02 9.45 -49.52
C VAL A 226 -33.61 8.27 -50.45
N ASP A 227 -33.44 7.09 -49.80
CA ASP A 227 -33.70 5.66 -50.17
C ASP A 227 -32.70 4.95 -51.11
N LYS A 228 -32.37 3.65 -51.03
CA LYS A 228 -32.41 2.52 -50.06
C LYS A 228 -31.78 1.28 -50.78
N THR A 229 -31.18 0.37 -49.99
CA THR A 229 -31.04 -1.11 -50.17
C THR A 229 -30.19 -1.72 -51.31
N GLU A 230 -29.18 -2.52 -50.95
CA GLU A 230 -29.00 -3.99 -51.18
C GLU A 230 -28.19 -4.25 -52.48
N ASP A 231 -27.23 -5.17 -52.67
CA ASP A 231 -26.72 -6.37 -51.99
C ASP A 231 -25.38 -6.79 -52.65
N ALA A 232 -24.66 -7.72 -52.01
CA ALA A 232 -23.92 -8.86 -52.58
C ALA A 232 -22.41 -8.99 -52.24
N ASP A 233 -22.11 -10.16 -51.65
CA ASP A 233 -20.88 -10.71 -51.07
C ASP A 233 -19.64 -10.85 -52.00
N PRO A 234 -18.43 -11.03 -51.43
CA PRO A 234 -17.26 -11.58 -52.12
C PRO A 234 -17.02 -13.08 -51.82
N GLU A 235 -16.62 -13.83 -52.86
CA GLU A 235 -16.15 -15.23 -52.80
C GLU A 235 -14.65 -15.35 -52.43
N GLU A 236 -14.39 -16.29 -51.51
CA GLU A 236 -13.33 -17.32 -51.43
C GLU A 236 -11.82 -17.00 -51.45
N ASP A 237 -11.23 -17.08 -50.25
CA ASP A 237 -10.09 -17.90 -49.77
C ASP A 237 -9.13 -18.62 -50.74
N ILE A 238 -7.82 -18.42 -50.52
CA ILE A 238 -6.80 -19.49 -50.60
C ILE A 238 -5.79 -19.38 -49.44
N LYS A 239 -5.74 -20.45 -48.64
CA LYS A 239 -4.85 -20.72 -47.49
C LYS A 239 -3.39 -20.93 -47.87
N THR A 240 -2.49 -20.52 -46.97
CA THR A 240 -1.27 -21.29 -46.66
C THR A 240 -1.01 -21.27 -45.16
N VAL A 241 -0.89 -22.47 -44.59
CA VAL A 241 -0.72 -22.81 -43.17
C VAL A 241 0.76 -23.11 -42.93
N VAL A 242 1.38 -22.57 -41.87
CA VAL A 242 2.30 -23.32 -40.97
C VAL A 242 2.36 -22.64 -39.58
N ASP A 243 1.68 -23.28 -38.62
CA ASP A 243 1.97 -23.51 -37.20
C ASP A 243 2.84 -22.53 -36.36
N GLY A 244 2.27 -22.12 -35.23
CA GLY A 244 2.94 -22.26 -33.93
C GLY A 244 2.83 -21.08 -32.97
N ILE A 245 1.92 -21.22 -31.99
CA ILE A 245 1.79 -20.44 -30.75
C ILE A 245 1.15 -19.06 -30.95
N ASP A 246 -0.17 -19.07 -31.17
CA ASP A 246 -0.97 -17.88 -30.96
C ASP A 246 -1.42 -17.79 -29.50
N ASP A 247 -1.08 -16.64 -28.92
CA ASP A 247 -1.63 -16.07 -27.72
C ASP A 247 -3.13 -16.33 -27.60
N ILE A 248 -3.56 -16.79 -26.43
CA ILE A 248 -4.95 -16.66 -26.01
C ILE A 248 -5.23 -15.15 -25.95
N LYS A 249 -5.77 -14.59 -27.05
CA LYS A 249 -6.46 -13.31 -27.04
C LYS A 249 -7.66 -13.47 -26.11
N LEU A 250 -7.46 -13.16 -24.83
CA LEU A 250 -8.53 -12.94 -23.89
C LEU A 250 -9.45 -11.89 -24.52
N SER A 251 -10.67 -12.32 -24.85
CA SER A 251 -11.63 -11.54 -25.62
C SER A 251 -11.94 -10.21 -24.92
N GLN A 252 -11.88 -9.12 -25.66
CA GLN A 252 -12.22 -7.74 -25.25
C GLN A 252 -13.70 -7.54 -24.84
N GLY A 253 -14.45 -8.61 -24.55
CA GLY A 253 -15.88 -8.60 -24.21
C GLY A 253 -16.21 -8.90 -22.74
N LEU A 254 -15.22 -9.20 -21.89
CA LEU A 254 -15.47 -9.63 -20.51
C LEU A 254 -15.19 -8.57 -19.42
N ALA A 255 -14.69 -7.38 -19.72
CA ALA A 255 -14.32 -6.41 -18.68
C ALA A 255 -15.53 -5.59 -18.22
N LEU A 256 -15.93 -5.73 -16.94
CA LEU A 256 -16.91 -4.85 -16.30
C LEU A 256 -16.33 -3.43 -16.13
N SER A 257 -17.19 -2.43 -16.18
CA SER A 257 -16.86 -1.01 -16.06
C SER A 257 -17.81 -0.31 -15.09
N LEU A 258 -17.50 0.94 -14.73
CA LEU A 258 -18.39 1.74 -13.86
C LEU A 258 -19.79 1.92 -14.45
N ASN A 259 -19.92 1.94 -15.79
CA ASN A 259 -21.20 2.15 -16.46
C ASN A 259 -22.17 0.97 -16.33
N ASP A 260 -21.66 -0.21 -15.97
CA ASP A 260 -22.45 -1.43 -15.75
C ASP A 260 -23.16 -1.43 -14.40
N PHE A 261 -22.87 -0.45 -13.54
CA PHE A 261 -23.43 -0.33 -12.21
C PHE A 261 -24.31 0.91 -12.04
N ASP A 262 -25.38 0.76 -11.27
CA ASP A 262 -26.13 1.87 -10.70
C ASP A 262 -25.62 2.15 -9.28
N LEU A 263 -25.20 3.39 -9.02
CA LEU A 263 -24.78 3.82 -7.68
C LEU A 263 -26.03 4.11 -6.85
N VAL A 264 -26.22 3.37 -5.75
CA VAL A 264 -27.45 3.44 -4.94
C VAL A 264 -27.26 4.30 -3.70
N ARG A 265 -26.18 4.06 -2.94
CA ARG A 265 -25.95 4.71 -1.64
C ARG A 265 -24.49 4.70 -1.25
N VAL A 266 -24.04 5.68 -0.46
CA VAL A 266 -22.76 5.59 0.25
C VAL A 266 -23.00 4.85 1.56
N ILE A 267 -22.26 3.77 1.80
CA ILE A 267 -22.46 2.90 2.98
C ILE A 267 -21.27 2.90 3.94
N GLY A 268 -20.13 3.45 3.54
CA GLY A 268 -18.98 3.57 4.43
C GLY A 268 -17.83 4.38 3.85
N ARG A 269 -16.90 4.74 4.72
CA ARG A 269 -15.65 5.43 4.36
C ARG A 269 -14.51 4.90 5.23
N GLY A 270 -13.44 4.46 4.58
CA GLY A 270 -12.18 4.13 5.22
C GLY A 270 -11.14 5.23 5.02
N SER A 271 -9.94 5.04 5.55
CA SER A 271 -8.82 5.97 5.41
C SER A 271 -8.45 6.25 3.94
N TYR A 272 -8.59 5.24 3.08
CA TYR A 272 -8.16 5.28 1.67
C TYR A 272 -9.28 4.97 0.67
N ALA A 273 -10.48 4.62 1.16
CA ALA A 273 -11.54 4.10 0.32
C ALA A 273 -12.91 4.71 0.66
N LYS A 274 -13.74 4.89 -0.37
CA LYS A 274 -15.17 5.15 -0.22
C LYS A 274 -15.93 3.88 -0.61
N VAL A 275 -16.90 3.47 0.19
CA VAL A 275 -17.69 2.26 -0.07
C VAL A 275 -19.11 2.65 -0.46
N LEU A 276 -19.56 2.19 -1.62
CA LEU A 276 -20.90 2.44 -2.14
C LEU A 276 -21.69 1.12 -2.23
N LEU A 277 -22.98 1.17 -1.91
CA LEU A 277 -23.94 0.17 -2.36
C LEU A 277 -24.22 0.44 -3.84
N VAL A 278 -24.06 -0.60 -4.65
CA VAL A 278 -24.24 -0.55 -6.10
C VAL A 278 -25.12 -1.69 -6.55
N ARG A 279 -25.74 -1.52 -7.71
CA ARG A 279 -26.51 -2.57 -8.37
C ARG A 279 -25.91 -2.88 -9.73
N LEU A 280 -25.63 -4.14 -10.01
CA LEU A 280 -25.18 -4.55 -11.34
C LEU A 280 -26.39 -4.61 -12.28
N LYS A 281 -26.33 -3.88 -13.39
CA LYS A 281 -27.47 -3.76 -14.34
C LYS A 281 -27.83 -5.07 -15.03
N LYS A 282 -26.86 -5.98 -15.17
CA LYS A 282 -27.01 -7.25 -15.89
C LYS A 282 -27.92 -8.23 -15.16
N ASP A 283 -27.81 -8.33 -13.84
CA ASP A 283 -28.50 -9.31 -13.00
C ASP A 283 -29.42 -8.67 -11.95
N ASP A 284 -29.48 -7.33 -11.88
CA ASP A 284 -30.23 -6.53 -10.88
C ASP A 284 -29.78 -6.83 -9.42
N GLN A 285 -28.59 -7.42 -9.23
CA GLN A 285 -28.09 -7.85 -7.94
C GLN A 285 -27.30 -6.73 -7.23
N MET A 286 -27.41 -6.69 -5.90
CA MET A 286 -26.72 -5.71 -5.05
C MET A 286 -25.33 -6.15 -4.65
N TYR A 287 -24.39 -5.21 -4.70
CA TYR A 287 -23.00 -5.39 -4.29
C TYR A 287 -22.50 -4.18 -3.49
N ALA A 288 -21.46 -4.38 -2.70
CA ALA A 288 -20.68 -3.27 -2.17
C ALA A 288 -19.51 -2.98 -3.12
N MET A 289 -19.24 -1.71 -3.39
CA MET A 289 -18.17 -1.27 -4.27
C MET A 289 -17.21 -0.38 -3.46
N LYS A 290 -16.02 -0.92 -3.18
CA LYS A 290 -14.92 -0.20 -2.56
C LYS A 290 -14.16 0.56 -3.64
N VAL A 291 -14.08 1.88 -3.50
CA VAL A 291 -13.48 2.80 -4.46
C VAL A 291 -12.23 3.41 -3.83
N VAL A 292 -11.07 3.14 -4.42
CA VAL A 292 -9.76 3.65 -4.01
C VAL A 292 -9.27 4.62 -5.07
N LYS A 293 -8.76 5.79 -4.67
CA LYS A 293 -8.19 6.73 -5.63
C LYS A 293 -6.75 6.34 -5.95
N LYS A 294 -6.39 6.30 -7.24
CA LYS A 294 -5.03 6.03 -7.70
C LYS A 294 -4.03 7.08 -7.24
N GLU A 295 -4.49 8.33 -7.05
CA GLU A 295 -3.66 9.40 -6.46
C GLU A 295 -3.20 9.12 -5.04
N LEU A 296 -3.71 8.09 -4.36
CA LEU A 296 -3.26 7.70 -3.01
C LEU A 296 -2.29 6.52 -3.04
N VAL A 297 -2.05 5.94 -4.22
CA VAL A 297 -1.15 4.81 -4.46
C VAL A 297 0.10 5.38 -5.10
N HIS A 298 1.13 5.64 -4.29
CA HIS A 298 2.31 6.40 -4.72
C HIS A 298 3.57 5.57 -4.78
N ASP A 299 3.67 4.56 -3.91
CA ASP A 299 4.87 3.75 -3.74
C ASP A 299 4.60 2.29 -4.09
N ASP A 300 5.66 1.54 -4.43
CA ASP A 300 5.62 0.08 -4.67
C ASP A 300 4.86 -0.68 -3.56
N GLU A 301 4.95 -0.23 -2.31
CA GLU A 301 4.29 -0.86 -1.18
C GLU A 301 2.76 -0.68 -1.19
N ASP A 302 2.26 0.39 -1.81
CA ASP A 302 0.82 0.63 -1.97
C ASP A 302 0.26 -0.20 -3.14
N ILE A 303 1.08 -0.47 -4.16
CA ILE A 303 0.73 -1.40 -5.26
C ILE A 303 0.71 -2.83 -4.75
N ASP A 304 1.74 -3.24 -4.01
CA ASP A 304 1.80 -4.55 -3.33
C ASP A 304 0.56 -4.73 -2.42
N TRP A 305 0.12 -3.66 -1.75
CA TRP A 305 -1.09 -3.65 -0.93
C TRP A 305 -2.36 -3.93 -1.74
N VAL A 306 -2.57 -3.22 -2.86
CA VAL A 306 -3.71 -3.45 -3.76
C VAL A 306 -3.71 -4.88 -4.30
N GLN A 307 -2.53 -5.39 -4.70
CA GLN A 307 -2.40 -6.73 -5.26
C GLN A 307 -2.62 -7.82 -4.20
N THR A 308 -2.08 -7.63 -2.99
CA THR A 308 -2.33 -8.52 -1.84
C THR A 308 -3.82 -8.55 -1.51
N GLU A 309 -4.48 -7.39 -1.46
CA GLU A 309 -5.92 -7.30 -1.17
C GLU A 309 -6.73 -8.09 -2.21
N LYS A 310 -6.45 -7.91 -3.51
CA LYS A 310 -7.07 -8.69 -4.59
C LYS A 310 -6.85 -10.20 -4.41
N HIS A 311 -5.62 -10.63 -4.14
CA HIS A 311 -5.32 -12.06 -3.99
C HIS A 311 -6.00 -12.69 -2.78
N VAL A 312 -6.01 -11.98 -1.64
CA VAL A 312 -6.71 -12.46 -0.43
C VAL A 312 -8.21 -12.59 -0.70
N PHE A 313 -8.82 -11.64 -1.41
CA PHE A 313 -10.21 -11.70 -1.83
C PHE A 313 -10.53 -12.92 -2.72
N GLU A 314 -9.65 -13.26 -3.66
CA GLU A 314 -9.77 -14.46 -4.51
C GLU A 314 -9.79 -15.74 -3.67
N GLN A 315 -8.91 -15.83 -2.67
CA GLN A 315 -8.85 -16.99 -1.77
C GLN A 315 -10.00 -17.04 -0.76
N ALA A 316 -10.47 -15.88 -0.30
CA ALA A 316 -11.54 -15.73 0.68
C ALA A 316 -12.89 -16.23 0.15
N SER A 317 -13.10 -16.20 -1.16
CA SER A 317 -14.40 -16.46 -1.82
C SER A 317 -14.96 -17.88 -1.58
N THR A 318 -14.15 -18.83 -1.08
CA THR A 318 -14.62 -20.19 -0.74
C THR A 318 -15.06 -20.34 0.72
N ASN A 319 -14.79 -19.38 1.60
CA ASN A 319 -15.12 -19.47 3.02
C ASN A 319 -16.42 -18.71 3.34
N PRO A 320 -17.39 -19.33 4.05
CA PRO A 320 -18.68 -18.69 4.34
C PRO A 320 -18.61 -17.43 5.21
N PHE A 321 -17.55 -17.31 6.03
CA PHE A 321 -17.35 -16.25 7.02
C PHE A 321 -16.39 -15.16 6.56
N LEU A 322 -16.05 -15.14 5.28
CA LEU A 322 -15.25 -14.12 4.65
C LEU A 322 -16.09 -13.44 3.56
N VAL A 323 -15.94 -12.12 3.42
CA VAL A 323 -16.54 -11.39 2.29
C VAL A 323 -15.84 -11.80 0.99
N GLY A 324 -16.63 -12.25 0.01
CA GLY A 324 -16.15 -12.65 -1.31
C GLY A 324 -16.01 -11.47 -2.28
N LEU A 325 -15.14 -11.63 -3.27
CA LEU A 325 -14.94 -10.68 -4.37
C LEU A 325 -15.74 -11.12 -5.59
N HIS A 326 -16.48 -10.18 -6.18
CA HIS A 326 -17.19 -10.37 -7.44
C HIS A 326 -16.30 -10.00 -8.62
N SER A 327 -15.75 -8.78 -8.64
CA SER A 327 -14.95 -8.27 -9.75
C SER A 327 -14.09 -7.08 -9.36
N CYS A 328 -13.01 -6.84 -10.11
CA CYS A 328 -12.21 -5.63 -10.04
C CYS A 328 -12.15 -4.95 -11.41
N PHE A 329 -12.20 -3.62 -11.42
CA PHE A 329 -11.97 -2.81 -12.63
C PHE A 329 -11.42 -1.44 -12.24
N GLN A 330 -10.98 -0.65 -13.23
CA GLN A 330 -10.36 0.65 -12.98
C GLN A 330 -10.84 1.72 -13.96
N THR A 331 -10.67 2.98 -13.56
CA THR A 331 -10.72 4.15 -14.44
C THR A 331 -9.36 4.85 -14.43
N GLU A 332 -9.20 5.96 -15.14
CA GLU A 332 -7.96 6.73 -15.13
C GLU A 332 -7.54 7.22 -13.74
N SER A 333 -8.51 7.48 -12.86
CA SER A 333 -8.30 8.06 -11.53
C SER A 333 -8.49 7.09 -10.37
N ARG A 334 -9.13 5.93 -10.57
CA ARG A 334 -9.64 5.08 -9.47
C ARG A 334 -9.53 3.59 -9.74
N LEU A 335 -9.48 2.83 -8.66
CA LEU A 335 -9.62 1.38 -8.59
C LEU A 335 -10.95 1.04 -7.92
N PHE A 336 -11.63 0.02 -8.45
CA PHE A 336 -12.93 -0.44 -7.98
C PHE A 336 -12.86 -1.92 -7.65
N LEU A 337 -13.22 -2.27 -6.42
CA LEU A 337 -13.39 -3.65 -5.96
C LEU A 337 -14.87 -3.85 -5.65
N VAL A 338 -15.52 -4.72 -6.42
CA VAL A 338 -16.93 -5.09 -6.25
C VAL A 338 -16.96 -6.37 -5.41
N ILE A 339 -17.55 -6.29 -4.24
CA ILE A 339 -17.58 -7.34 -3.22
C ILE A 339 -19.02 -7.64 -2.80
N GLU A 340 -19.20 -8.79 -2.15
CA GLU A 340 -20.49 -9.19 -1.58
C GLU A 340 -21.07 -8.09 -0.67
N TYR A 341 -22.35 -7.76 -0.87
CA TYR A 341 -23.05 -6.85 0.02
C TYR A 341 -23.60 -7.57 1.25
N VAL A 342 -23.18 -7.12 2.44
CA VAL A 342 -23.58 -7.68 3.74
C VAL A 342 -24.37 -6.63 4.51
N ASN A 343 -25.66 -6.87 4.75
CA ASN A 343 -26.64 -5.85 5.13
C ASN A 343 -27.15 -5.92 6.59
N GLY A 344 -26.62 -6.82 7.41
CA GLY A 344 -26.95 -6.90 8.84
C GLY A 344 -26.19 -5.90 9.72
N GLY A 345 -25.38 -5.02 9.12
CA GLY A 345 -24.49 -4.10 9.81
C GLY A 345 -23.20 -4.77 10.28
N ASP A 346 -22.55 -4.18 11.27
CA ASP A 346 -21.31 -4.68 11.87
C ASP A 346 -21.43 -4.86 13.39
N LEU A 347 -20.46 -5.57 13.99
CA LEU A 347 -20.44 -5.80 15.42
C LEU A 347 -20.24 -4.51 16.23
N MET A 348 -19.61 -3.46 15.68
CA MET A 348 -19.49 -2.17 16.36
C MET A 348 -20.88 -1.56 16.57
N PHE A 349 -21.68 -1.46 15.51
CA PHE A 349 -23.06 -0.98 15.58
C PHE A 349 -23.93 -1.84 16.51
N HIS A 350 -23.77 -3.17 16.44
CA HIS A 350 -24.46 -4.09 17.34
C HIS A 350 -24.09 -3.83 18.81
N MET A 351 -22.80 -3.65 19.11
CA MET A 351 -22.28 -3.33 20.44
C MET A 351 -22.76 -1.98 20.95
N GLN A 352 -22.87 -0.95 20.11
CA GLN A 352 -23.40 0.36 20.50
C GLN A 352 -24.86 0.27 20.99
N ARG A 353 -25.67 -0.60 20.36
CA ARG A 353 -27.08 -0.84 20.75
C ARG A 353 -27.20 -1.74 21.98
N GLN A 354 -26.50 -2.87 22.01
CA GLN A 354 -26.61 -3.85 23.09
C GLN A 354 -25.80 -3.49 24.33
N ARG A 355 -24.80 -2.61 24.20
CA ARG A 355 -23.76 -2.24 25.20
C ARG A 355 -22.85 -3.38 25.62
N LYS A 356 -23.37 -4.59 25.81
CA LYS A 356 -22.66 -5.79 26.27
C LYS A 356 -23.41 -7.03 25.80
N LEU A 357 -22.69 -8.02 25.29
CA LEU A 357 -23.28 -9.28 24.85
C LEU A 357 -23.24 -10.35 25.96
N PRO A 358 -24.24 -11.25 25.99
CA PRO A 358 -24.14 -12.50 26.74
C PRO A 358 -22.94 -13.34 26.29
N GLU A 359 -22.34 -14.10 27.20
CA GLU A 359 -21.20 -14.97 26.87
C GLU A 359 -21.51 -15.99 25.77
N GLU A 360 -22.77 -16.41 25.64
CA GLU A 360 -23.21 -17.30 24.57
C GLU A 360 -23.16 -16.65 23.19
N HIS A 361 -23.57 -15.39 23.09
CA HIS A 361 -23.50 -14.63 21.83
C HIS A 361 -22.03 -14.40 21.45
N ALA A 362 -21.22 -13.93 22.42
CA ALA A 362 -19.79 -13.73 22.21
C ALA A 362 -19.06 -15.03 21.82
N ARG A 363 -19.48 -16.19 22.37
CA ARG A 363 -18.93 -17.50 22.01
C ARG A 363 -19.25 -17.89 20.58
N PHE A 364 -20.49 -17.67 20.14
CA PHE A 364 -20.92 -17.96 18.77
C PHE A 364 -20.09 -17.16 17.77
N TYR A 365 -20.07 -15.84 17.90
CA TYR A 365 -19.31 -14.97 16.98
C TYR A 365 -17.80 -15.25 17.04
N ALA A 366 -17.23 -15.44 18.24
CA ALA A 366 -15.81 -15.78 18.35
C ALA A 366 -15.47 -17.13 17.70
N ALA A 367 -16.37 -18.12 17.72
CA ALA A 367 -16.14 -19.39 17.07
C ALA A 367 -16.15 -19.28 15.54
N GLU A 368 -17.06 -18.48 14.96
CA GLU A 368 -17.06 -18.21 13.52
C GLU A 368 -15.81 -17.42 13.08
N ILE A 369 -15.42 -16.40 13.84
CA ILE A 369 -14.18 -15.64 13.60
C ILE A 369 -12.96 -16.57 13.67
N CYS A 370 -12.92 -17.50 14.63
CA CYS A 370 -11.86 -18.52 14.71
C CYS A 370 -11.76 -19.37 13.44
N ILE A 371 -12.89 -19.77 12.84
CA ILE A 371 -12.91 -20.54 11.58
C ILE A 371 -12.37 -19.67 10.43
N ALA A 372 -12.84 -18.42 10.32
CA ALA A 372 -12.39 -17.47 9.30
C ALA A 372 -10.87 -17.20 9.38
N LEU A 373 -10.35 -16.91 10.58
CA LEU A 373 -8.93 -16.67 10.80
C LEU A 373 -8.09 -17.92 10.53
N ASN A 374 -8.51 -19.09 11.01
CA ASN A 374 -7.77 -20.33 10.76
C ASN A 374 -7.68 -20.64 9.26
N PHE A 375 -8.76 -20.42 8.50
CA PHE A 375 -8.73 -20.56 7.05
C PHE A 375 -7.68 -19.65 6.40
N LEU A 376 -7.62 -18.37 6.80
CA LEU A 376 -6.59 -17.44 6.31
C LEU A 376 -5.17 -17.91 6.71
N HIS A 377 -4.99 -18.36 7.96
CA HIS A 377 -3.69 -18.83 8.46
C HIS A 377 -3.21 -20.08 7.71
N GLU A 378 -4.10 -21.03 7.40
CA GLU A 378 -3.79 -22.23 6.60
C GLU A 378 -3.36 -21.89 5.16
N LYS A 379 -3.81 -20.74 4.65
CA LYS A 379 -3.39 -20.17 3.38
C LYS A 379 -2.12 -19.31 3.46
N GLY A 380 -1.56 -19.15 4.66
CA GLY A 380 -0.38 -18.32 4.88
C GLY A 380 -0.67 -16.82 4.87
N ILE A 381 -1.87 -16.42 5.30
CA ILE A 381 -2.34 -15.03 5.34
C ILE A 381 -2.55 -14.62 6.80
N ILE A 382 -1.91 -13.54 7.24
CA ILE A 382 -2.18 -12.87 8.53
C ILE A 382 -3.17 -11.72 8.27
N TYR A 383 -4.25 -11.62 9.03
CA TYR A 383 -5.31 -10.64 8.77
C TYR A 383 -4.97 -9.22 9.26
N ARG A 384 -4.39 -9.08 10.46
CA ARG A 384 -3.80 -7.86 11.06
C ARG A 384 -4.73 -6.67 11.34
N ASP A 385 -6.01 -6.71 10.96
CA ASP A 385 -6.98 -5.64 11.27
C ASP A 385 -8.33 -6.15 11.78
N LEU A 386 -8.29 -7.15 12.66
CA LEU A 386 -9.49 -7.59 13.38
C LEU A 386 -9.92 -6.53 14.41
N LYS A 387 -11.14 -6.02 14.23
CA LYS A 387 -11.83 -5.06 15.08
C LYS A 387 -13.34 -5.19 14.91
N LEU A 388 -14.12 -4.61 15.83
CA LEU A 388 -15.59 -4.70 15.78
C LEU A 388 -16.18 -4.19 14.46
N ASP A 389 -15.63 -3.13 13.87
CA ASP A 389 -16.10 -2.54 12.61
C ASP A 389 -15.89 -3.45 11.39
N ASN A 390 -14.91 -4.34 11.46
CA ASN A 390 -14.54 -5.24 10.35
C ASN A 390 -15.21 -6.62 10.45
N VAL A 391 -16.06 -6.85 11.45
CA VAL A 391 -16.87 -8.06 11.58
C VAL A 391 -18.31 -7.72 11.24
N LEU A 392 -18.70 -7.98 10.00
CA LEU A 392 -20.04 -7.74 9.49
C LEU A 392 -20.99 -8.87 9.93
N LEU A 393 -22.29 -8.59 9.96
CA LEU A 393 -23.34 -9.58 10.16
C LEU A 393 -24.17 -9.70 8.88
N ASP A 394 -24.39 -10.93 8.41
CA ASP A 394 -25.32 -11.17 7.32
C ASP A 394 -26.79 -11.13 7.77
N HIS A 395 -27.71 -11.27 6.82
CA HIS A 395 -29.16 -11.22 7.08
C HIS A 395 -29.69 -12.32 8.01
N ASP A 396 -28.94 -13.42 8.19
CA ASP A 396 -29.28 -14.49 9.13
C ASP A 396 -28.61 -14.31 10.50
N GLY A 397 -27.57 -13.48 10.57
CA GLY A 397 -26.83 -13.13 11.79
C GLY A 397 -25.49 -13.82 11.93
N HIS A 398 -24.98 -14.47 10.87
CA HIS A 398 -23.62 -15.01 10.85
C HIS A 398 -22.61 -13.92 10.54
N ILE A 399 -21.38 -14.09 11.03
CA ILE A 399 -20.32 -13.10 10.79
C ILE A 399 -19.72 -13.22 9.38
N LYS A 400 -19.23 -12.10 8.85
CA LYS A 400 -18.31 -12.06 7.72
C LYS A 400 -17.19 -11.07 8.00
N LEU A 401 -15.93 -11.52 7.93
CA LEU A 401 -14.78 -10.61 7.98
C LEU A 401 -14.64 -9.86 6.66
N THR A 402 -14.31 -8.57 6.73
CA THR A 402 -14.14 -7.70 5.56
C THR A 402 -12.81 -6.93 5.63
N ASP A 403 -12.54 -6.06 4.66
CA ASP A 403 -11.38 -5.16 4.62
C ASP A 403 -10.01 -5.85 4.76
N TYR A 404 -9.60 -6.55 3.70
CA TYR A 404 -8.33 -7.29 3.66
C TYR A 404 -7.10 -6.43 3.37
N GLY A 405 -7.23 -5.11 3.28
CA GLY A 405 -6.10 -4.22 2.97
C GLY A 405 -4.91 -4.42 3.91
N MET A 406 -5.14 -4.68 5.20
CA MET A 406 -4.03 -4.88 6.13
C MET A 406 -3.44 -6.30 6.10
N CYS A 407 -3.89 -7.21 5.25
CA CYS A 407 -3.41 -8.59 5.25
C CYS A 407 -1.92 -8.71 4.90
N LYS A 408 -1.29 -9.79 5.36
CA LYS A 408 0.05 -10.21 4.91
C LYS A 408 -0.02 -11.65 4.41
N GLU A 409 0.20 -11.84 3.12
CA GLU A 409 0.24 -13.15 2.49
C GLU A 409 1.65 -13.74 2.40
N GLY A 410 1.73 -14.99 1.97
CA GLY A 410 2.98 -15.70 1.70
C GLY A 410 3.74 -16.15 2.94
N ILE A 411 3.08 -16.15 4.11
CA ILE A 411 3.67 -16.54 5.40
C ILE A 411 3.61 -18.07 5.51
N ARG A 412 4.76 -18.74 5.44
CA ARG A 412 4.84 -20.19 5.66
C ARG A 412 4.92 -20.51 7.14
N PRO A 413 4.68 -21.77 7.55
CA PRO A 413 4.89 -22.18 8.94
C PRO A 413 6.31 -21.86 9.41
N GLY A 414 6.41 -20.96 10.40
CA GLY A 414 7.69 -20.48 10.96
C GLY A 414 8.21 -19.18 10.37
N ASP A 415 7.65 -18.69 9.25
CA ASP A 415 7.96 -17.37 8.71
C ASP A 415 7.32 -16.28 9.58
N THR A 416 7.93 -15.10 9.55
CA THR A 416 7.48 -13.92 10.30
C THR A 416 7.54 -12.66 9.43
N THR A 417 6.87 -11.60 9.89
CA THR A 417 6.91 -10.27 9.31
C THR A 417 7.10 -9.21 10.40
N SER A 418 7.39 -7.96 10.03
CA SER A 418 7.77 -6.90 10.98
C SER A 418 7.14 -5.54 10.68
N THR A 419 6.15 -5.48 9.78
CA THR A 419 5.44 -4.23 9.48
C THR A 419 4.66 -3.77 10.72
N PHE A 420 4.88 -2.54 11.16
CA PHE A 420 4.04 -1.94 12.21
C PHE A 420 2.71 -1.48 11.60
N CYS A 421 1.62 -2.17 11.91
CA CYS A 421 0.28 -1.89 11.39
C CYS A 421 -0.82 -2.40 12.33
N GLY A 422 -2.07 -2.06 12.01
CA GLY A 422 -3.27 -2.44 12.77
C GLY A 422 -3.92 -1.26 13.48
N THR A 423 -5.14 -1.46 13.97
CA THR A 423 -5.88 -0.45 14.72
C THR A 423 -5.37 -0.34 16.16
N PRO A 424 -5.02 0.84 16.70
CA PRO A 424 -4.29 1.00 17.97
C PRO A 424 -4.77 0.14 19.16
N ASN A 425 -6.09 0.03 19.36
CA ASN A 425 -6.68 -0.75 20.45
C ASN A 425 -6.46 -2.27 20.34
N TYR A 426 -6.20 -2.78 19.13
CA TYR A 426 -6.08 -4.21 18.83
C TYR A 426 -4.63 -4.63 18.53
N ILE A 427 -3.69 -3.69 18.47
CA ILE A 427 -2.27 -3.99 18.19
C ILE A 427 -1.70 -4.91 19.28
N ALA A 428 -1.06 -6.00 18.86
CA ALA A 428 -0.46 -6.98 19.75
C ALA A 428 0.85 -6.46 20.39
N PRO A 429 1.20 -6.89 21.63
CA PRO A 429 2.40 -6.44 22.33
C PRO A 429 3.70 -6.64 21.56
N GLU A 430 3.84 -7.75 20.83
CA GLU A 430 5.02 -8.04 20.00
C GLU A 430 5.23 -7.01 18.88
N ILE A 431 4.14 -6.51 18.25
CA ILE A 431 4.23 -5.44 17.24
C ILE A 431 4.74 -4.15 17.87
N LEU A 432 4.22 -3.79 19.06
CA LEU A 432 4.62 -2.58 19.79
C LEU A 432 6.07 -2.62 20.27
N ARG A 433 6.61 -3.82 20.53
CA ARG A 433 8.04 -4.01 20.86
C ARG A 433 8.94 -4.00 19.63
N GLY A 434 8.38 -3.98 18.42
CA GLY A 434 9.13 -4.09 17.17
C GLY A 434 9.72 -5.49 16.94
N GLU A 435 9.09 -6.52 17.51
CA GLU A 435 9.46 -7.92 17.30
C GLU A 435 8.89 -8.42 15.97
N ASP A 436 9.59 -9.38 15.34
CA ASP A 436 9.02 -10.12 14.23
C ASP A 436 7.85 -10.98 14.73
N TYR A 437 6.76 -10.99 13.98
CA TYR A 437 5.50 -11.64 14.38
C TYR A 437 4.90 -12.49 13.26
N GLY A 438 4.00 -13.40 13.63
CA GLY A 438 3.25 -14.25 12.70
C GLY A 438 1.75 -14.18 13.00
N PHE A 439 1.05 -15.31 12.85
CA PHE A 439 -0.39 -15.43 13.10
C PHE A 439 -0.84 -15.08 14.54
N SER A 440 0.10 -14.98 15.49
CA SER A 440 -0.18 -14.69 16.90
C SER A 440 -0.93 -13.39 17.15
N VAL A 441 -0.76 -12.41 16.25
CA VAL A 441 -1.34 -11.07 16.38
C VAL A 441 -2.86 -11.08 16.17
N ASP A 442 -3.37 -11.96 15.31
CA ASP A 442 -4.81 -12.10 15.07
C ASP A 442 -5.52 -12.73 16.28
N TRP A 443 -4.87 -13.70 16.94
CA TRP A 443 -5.40 -14.30 18.17
C TRP A 443 -5.41 -13.33 19.35
N TRP A 444 -4.45 -12.41 19.42
CA TRP A 444 -4.49 -11.31 20.39
C TRP A 444 -5.68 -10.38 20.12
N ALA A 445 -5.84 -9.94 18.86
CA ALA A 445 -6.94 -9.06 18.47
C ALA A 445 -8.31 -9.71 18.75
N LEU A 446 -8.44 -11.03 18.54
CA LEU A 446 -9.64 -11.78 18.93
C LEU A 446 -9.87 -11.73 20.43
N GLY A 447 -8.81 -11.85 21.25
CA GLY A 447 -8.90 -11.69 22.70
C GLY A 447 -9.43 -10.31 23.13
N VAL A 448 -8.99 -9.24 22.44
CA VAL A 448 -9.47 -7.87 22.69
C VAL A 448 -10.94 -7.76 22.29
N LEU A 449 -11.32 -8.21 21.09
CA LEU A 449 -12.69 -8.19 20.57
C LEU A 449 -13.64 -9.00 21.47
N MET A 450 -13.24 -10.19 21.92
CA MET A 450 -14.00 -10.99 22.89
C MET A 450 -14.18 -10.28 24.23
N PHE A 451 -13.15 -9.58 24.71
CA PHE A 451 -13.26 -8.78 25.93
C PHE A 451 -14.30 -7.67 25.74
N GLU A 452 -14.26 -6.94 24.63
CA GLU A 452 -15.21 -5.87 24.33
C GLU A 452 -16.64 -6.39 24.25
N MET A 453 -16.88 -7.49 23.52
CA MET A 453 -18.20 -8.12 23.45
C MET A 453 -18.74 -8.47 24.85
N MET A 454 -17.92 -9.10 25.68
CA MET A 454 -18.36 -9.60 26.99
C MET A 454 -18.29 -8.55 28.10
N ALA A 455 -17.53 -7.47 27.98
CA ALA A 455 -17.38 -6.45 29.02
C ALA A 455 -18.05 -5.11 28.67
N GLY A 456 -18.33 -4.87 27.39
CA GLY A 456 -18.92 -3.65 26.86
C GLY A 456 -17.97 -2.45 26.78
N ARG A 457 -16.66 -2.70 26.85
CA ARG A 457 -15.59 -1.68 26.84
C ARG A 457 -14.25 -2.31 26.48
N SER A 458 -13.28 -1.49 26.09
CA SER A 458 -11.92 -1.98 25.79
C SER A 458 -11.23 -2.50 27.06
N PRO A 459 -10.39 -3.56 26.98
CA PRO A 459 -9.56 -4.00 28.09
C PRO A 459 -8.50 -2.96 28.50
N PHE A 460 -8.25 -1.97 27.65
CA PHE A 460 -7.26 -0.90 27.85
C PHE A 460 -7.90 0.45 28.18
N ASP A 461 -9.24 0.52 28.28
CA ASP A 461 -9.93 1.74 28.71
C ASP A 461 -9.51 2.11 30.14
N ILE A 462 -8.77 3.20 30.24
CA ILE A 462 -8.43 3.81 31.53
C ILE A 462 -9.30 5.05 31.62
N ILE A 463 -10.30 5.00 32.49
CA ILE A 463 -11.11 6.16 32.82
C ILE A 463 -10.19 7.12 33.61
N THR A 464 -9.73 8.18 32.96
CA THR A 464 -8.89 9.23 33.56
C THR A 464 -9.34 10.59 33.04
N ASP A 465 -9.48 11.56 33.95
CA ASP A 465 -9.81 12.95 33.61
C ASP A 465 -8.61 13.73 33.05
N ASN A 466 -7.44 13.10 32.94
CA ASN A 466 -6.21 13.72 32.44
C ASN A 466 -6.10 13.60 30.91
N PRO A 467 -6.12 14.71 30.15
CA PRO A 467 -6.06 14.70 28.68
C PRO A 467 -4.77 14.05 28.12
N ASP A 468 -3.66 14.15 28.85
CA ASP A 468 -2.36 13.57 28.45
C ASP A 468 -2.37 12.03 28.43
N MET A 469 -3.39 11.41 29.05
CA MET A 469 -3.57 9.96 29.10
C MET A 469 -4.47 9.43 27.97
N ASN A 470 -4.96 10.30 27.08
CA ASN A 470 -5.77 9.94 25.91
C ASN A 470 -4.93 9.89 24.62
N THR A 471 -3.61 9.68 24.74
CA THR A 471 -2.68 9.57 23.60
C THR A 471 -2.48 8.10 23.19
N GLU A 472 -2.14 7.88 21.92
CA GLU A 472 -1.81 6.55 21.40
C GLU A 472 -0.56 5.97 22.09
N GLU A 473 0.44 6.82 22.40
CA GLU A 473 1.65 6.39 23.11
C GLU A 473 1.33 5.84 24.51
N TYR A 474 0.38 6.47 25.22
CA TYR A 474 -0.05 5.97 26.52
C TYR A 474 -0.82 4.66 26.41
N LEU A 475 -1.71 4.54 25.42
CA LEU A 475 -2.41 3.29 25.12
C LEU A 475 -1.40 2.16 24.83
N PHE A 476 -0.37 2.41 24.03
CA PHE A 476 0.66 1.42 23.75
C PHE A 476 1.43 1.00 25.00
N GLN A 477 1.77 1.95 25.88
CA GLN A 477 2.37 1.63 27.17
C GLN A 477 1.45 0.73 28.01
N VAL A 478 0.14 1.00 28.01
CA VAL A 478 -0.85 0.23 28.75
C VAL A 478 -0.98 -1.20 28.21
N ILE A 479 -0.99 -1.35 26.89
CA ILE A 479 -0.98 -2.64 26.21
C ILE A 479 0.27 -3.45 26.59
N LEU A 480 1.44 -2.81 26.69
CA LEU A 480 2.69 -3.48 27.03
C LEU A 480 2.79 -3.85 28.52
N GLU A 481 2.47 -2.92 29.41
CA GLU A 481 2.86 -3.01 30.82
C GLU A 481 1.71 -3.41 31.75
N LYS A 482 0.48 -2.92 31.50
CA LYS A 482 -0.60 -3.10 32.46
C LYS A 482 -1.22 -4.50 32.37
N PRO A 483 -1.42 -5.19 33.52
CA PRO A 483 -2.16 -6.43 33.55
C PRO A 483 -3.64 -6.19 33.29
N ILE A 484 -4.23 -6.97 32.39
CA ILE A 484 -5.65 -6.87 32.05
C ILE A 484 -6.48 -7.43 33.19
N ARG A 485 -7.44 -6.64 33.66
CA ARG A 485 -8.34 -7.03 34.77
C ARG A 485 -9.67 -7.53 34.22
N ILE A 486 -9.87 -8.84 34.31
CA ILE A 486 -11.14 -9.48 33.90
C ILE A 486 -12.26 -9.09 34.89
N PRO A 487 -13.42 -8.61 34.41
CA PRO A 487 -14.56 -8.31 35.28
C PRO A 487 -15.05 -9.53 36.07
N ARG A 488 -15.37 -9.34 37.35
CA ARG A 488 -15.88 -10.41 38.24
C ARG A 488 -17.24 -10.97 37.81
N SER A 489 -17.95 -10.26 36.93
CA SER A 489 -19.23 -10.69 36.37
C SER A 489 -19.10 -11.73 35.26
N LEU A 490 -17.88 -11.98 34.75
CA LEU A 490 -17.63 -13.02 33.76
C LEU A 490 -17.40 -14.37 34.43
N SER A 491 -17.83 -15.43 33.75
CA SER A 491 -17.64 -16.80 34.19
C SER A 491 -16.16 -17.17 34.23
N VAL A 492 -15.82 -18.20 35.00
CA VAL A 492 -14.45 -18.74 35.05
C VAL A 492 -13.95 -19.17 33.67
N LYS A 493 -14.86 -19.70 32.83
CA LYS A 493 -14.54 -20.13 31.45
C LYS A 493 -14.22 -18.93 30.56
N ALA A 494 -15.02 -17.87 30.63
CA ALA A 494 -14.76 -16.61 29.92
C ALA A 494 -13.46 -15.95 30.38
N ALA A 495 -13.22 -15.91 31.69
CA ALA A 495 -11.96 -15.39 32.22
C ALA A 495 -10.75 -16.21 31.77
N SER A 496 -10.88 -17.53 31.68
CA SER A 496 -9.82 -18.43 31.19
C SER A 496 -9.48 -18.16 29.72
N VAL A 497 -10.49 -18.10 28.84
CA VAL A 497 -10.24 -17.89 27.40
C VAL A 497 -9.63 -16.51 27.13
N LEU A 498 -10.12 -15.47 27.81
CA LEU A 498 -9.60 -14.11 27.67
C LEU A 498 -8.13 -14.04 28.13
N LYS A 499 -7.77 -14.67 29.25
CA LYS A 499 -6.37 -14.74 29.70
C LYS A 499 -5.49 -15.51 28.72
N GLY A 500 -6.02 -16.55 28.08
CA GLY A 500 -5.30 -17.32 27.08
C GLY A 500 -4.96 -16.50 25.83
N PHE A 501 -5.96 -15.83 25.25
CA PHE A 501 -5.74 -14.99 24.06
C PHE A 501 -4.97 -13.70 24.38
N LEU A 502 -5.21 -13.09 25.54
CA LEU A 502 -4.55 -11.84 25.95
C LEU A 502 -3.25 -12.08 26.73
N ASN A 503 -2.58 -13.21 26.46
CA ASN A 503 -1.22 -13.42 26.94
C ASN A 503 -0.25 -12.52 26.17
N LYS A 504 0.56 -11.72 26.88
CA LYS A 504 1.50 -10.78 26.26
C LYS A 504 2.74 -11.45 25.66
N ASP A 505 2.99 -12.71 26.00
CA ASP A 505 3.95 -13.56 25.31
C ASP A 505 3.23 -14.33 24.20
N PRO A 506 3.53 -14.10 22.91
CA PRO A 506 2.88 -14.80 21.80
C PRO A 506 3.12 -16.32 21.82
N LYS A 507 4.18 -16.83 22.46
CA LYS A 507 4.47 -18.27 22.51
C LYS A 507 3.56 -19.02 23.46
N GLU A 508 3.14 -18.36 24.54
CA GLU A 508 2.24 -18.89 25.57
C GLU A 508 0.78 -18.49 25.33
N ARG A 509 0.49 -17.84 24.19
CA ARG A 509 -0.85 -17.38 23.83
C ARG A 509 -1.67 -18.52 23.24
N LEU A 510 -2.94 -18.59 23.63
CA LEU A 510 -3.90 -19.55 23.09
C LEU A 510 -4.01 -19.36 21.56
N GLY A 511 -3.91 -20.46 20.80
CA GLY A 511 -3.89 -20.42 19.34
C GLY A 511 -2.51 -20.42 18.69
N CYS A 512 -1.44 -20.15 19.47
CA CYS A 512 -0.10 -19.94 18.92
C CYS A 512 0.84 -21.16 19.04
N GLN A 513 0.40 -22.27 19.62
CA GLN A 513 1.21 -23.48 19.66
C GLN A 513 1.36 -24.06 18.25
N VAL A 514 2.60 -24.28 17.81
CA VAL A 514 2.93 -24.65 16.42
C VAL A 514 2.19 -25.92 15.94
N GLN A 515 1.97 -26.90 16.82
CA GLN A 515 1.37 -28.18 16.45
C GLN A 515 -0.12 -28.28 16.77
N THR A 516 -0.60 -27.53 17.77
CA THR A 516 -1.94 -27.72 18.35
C THR A 516 -2.77 -26.45 18.39
N GLY A 517 -2.26 -25.31 17.88
CA GLY A 517 -2.85 -23.98 18.10
C GLY A 517 -4.36 -23.91 17.92
N PHE A 518 -4.87 -24.28 16.75
CA PHE A 518 -6.32 -24.26 16.51
C PHE A 518 -7.09 -25.34 17.29
N THR A 519 -6.49 -26.52 17.48
CA THR A 519 -7.07 -27.60 18.30
C THR A 519 -7.22 -27.18 19.76
N ASP A 520 -6.27 -26.40 20.30
CA ASP A 520 -6.30 -25.87 21.66
C ASP A 520 -7.45 -24.87 21.82
N ILE A 521 -7.72 -24.05 20.80
CA ILE A 521 -8.90 -23.18 20.75
C ILE A 521 -10.18 -24.03 20.76
N LYS A 522 -10.30 -25.00 19.84
CA LYS A 522 -11.49 -25.86 19.71
C LYS A 522 -11.83 -26.61 20.99
N SER A 523 -10.81 -27.07 21.71
CA SER A 523 -10.93 -27.86 22.94
C SER A 523 -11.06 -27.00 24.21
N HIS A 524 -10.84 -25.69 24.14
CA HIS A 524 -10.91 -24.82 25.30
C HIS A 524 -12.32 -24.84 25.92
N THR A 525 -12.40 -24.89 27.25
CA THR A 525 -13.67 -25.09 28.00
C THR A 525 -14.75 -24.04 27.72
N PHE A 526 -14.36 -22.85 27.26
CA PHE A 526 -15.28 -21.81 26.82
C PHE A 526 -16.05 -22.20 25.56
N PHE A 527 -15.43 -22.92 24.61
CA PHE A 527 -16.05 -23.34 23.35
C PHE A 527 -16.68 -24.73 23.39
N ARG A 528 -16.75 -25.38 24.56
CA ARG A 528 -17.24 -26.76 24.72
C ARG A 528 -18.64 -27.03 24.13
N SER A 529 -19.51 -26.01 24.05
CA SER A 529 -20.86 -26.15 23.51
C SER A 529 -20.94 -25.94 21.99
N ILE A 530 -19.83 -25.60 21.33
CA ILE A 530 -19.78 -25.37 19.88
C ILE A 530 -19.55 -26.70 19.17
N ASP A 531 -20.46 -27.02 18.26
CA ASP A 531 -20.21 -28.01 17.23
C ASP A 531 -19.55 -27.31 16.04
N TRP A 532 -18.25 -27.51 15.90
CA TRP A 532 -17.44 -26.82 14.89
C TRP A 532 -17.78 -27.24 13.46
N GLU A 533 -18.22 -28.48 13.25
CA GLU A 533 -18.58 -28.97 11.90
C GLU A 533 -19.92 -28.39 11.44
N GLN A 534 -20.90 -28.32 12.35
CA GLN A 534 -22.18 -27.66 12.06
C GLN A 534 -21.99 -26.14 11.88
N LEU A 535 -21.12 -25.52 12.68
CA LEU A 535 -20.85 -24.10 12.56
C LEU A 535 -20.20 -23.77 11.21
N GLU A 536 -19.20 -24.53 10.77
CA GLU A 536 -18.52 -24.34 9.47
C GLU A 536 -19.48 -24.46 8.27
N LYS A 537 -20.54 -25.25 8.40
CA LYS A 537 -21.60 -25.40 7.39
C LYS A 537 -22.72 -24.36 7.49
N LYS A 538 -22.66 -23.46 8.47
CA LYS A 538 -23.74 -22.53 8.85
C LYS A 538 -25.06 -23.22 9.25
N ASP A 539 -24.99 -24.45 9.76
CA ASP A 539 -26.16 -25.18 10.26
C ASP A 539 -26.58 -24.73 11.68
N ALA A 540 -25.66 -24.10 12.42
CA ALA A 540 -25.91 -23.59 13.76
C ALA A 540 -26.68 -22.26 13.70
N THR A 541 -27.81 -22.15 14.41
CA THR A 541 -28.63 -20.94 14.42
C THR A 541 -27.93 -19.76 15.12
N PRO A 542 -27.81 -18.58 14.47
CA PRO A 542 -27.26 -17.39 15.12
C PRO A 542 -28.06 -16.91 16.32
N PRO A 543 -27.39 -16.35 17.35
CA PRO A 543 -28.04 -15.90 18.58
C PRO A 543 -28.81 -14.57 18.41
N PHE A 544 -28.57 -13.87 17.31
CA PHE A 544 -29.23 -12.62 16.96
C PHE A 544 -29.43 -12.58 15.45
N LYS A 545 -30.66 -12.32 15.02
CA LYS A 545 -30.99 -12.08 13.62
C LYS A 545 -31.18 -10.56 13.42
N PRO A 546 -30.38 -9.90 12.56
CA PRO A 546 -30.56 -8.49 12.24
C PRO A 546 -31.97 -8.21 11.72
N GLN A 547 -32.51 -7.05 12.07
CA GLN A 547 -33.75 -6.56 11.46
C GLN A 547 -33.38 -5.83 10.15
N ILE A 548 -34.11 -6.16 9.09
CA ILE A 548 -33.97 -5.57 7.77
C ILE A 548 -35.39 -5.17 7.36
N SER A 549 -35.70 -3.88 7.50
CA SER A 549 -37.06 -3.37 7.26
C SER A 549 -37.31 -2.81 5.85
N ASP A 550 -36.25 -2.39 5.16
CA ASP A 550 -36.28 -1.87 3.78
C ASP A 550 -35.59 -2.84 2.80
N ASP A 551 -35.86 -2.66 1.50
CA ASP A 551 -35.31 -3.51 0.42
C ASP A 551 -33.77 -3.54 0.37
N TYR A 552 -33.11 -2.61 1.09
CA TYR A 552 -31.67 -2.42 1.09
C TYR A 552 -31.00 -2.74 2.44
N GLY A 553 -31.70 -2.74 3.57
CA GLY A 553 -31.11 -2.89 4.91
C GLY A 553 -30.28 -1.69 5.38
N LEU A 554 -30.56 -0.48 4.89
CA LEU A 554 -29.71 0.70 5.13
C LEU A 554 -29.75 1.23 6.56
N GLU A 555 -30.75 0.82 7.34
CA GLU A 555 -30.91 1.18 8.76
C GLU A 555 -29.80 0.63 9.68
N ASN A 556 -29.06 -0.37 9.20
CA ASN A 556 -27.93 -0.95 9.90
C ASN A 556 -26.59 -0.25 9.59
N PHE A 557 -26.61 0.81 8.79
CA PHE A 557 -25.44 1.62 8.43
C PHE A 557 -25.51 2.99 9.07
N ASP A 558 -24.36 3.57 9.38
CA ASP A 558 -24.30 4.90 9.99
C ASP A 558 -24.86 5.97 9.04
N THR A 559 -25.82 6.74 9.56
CA THR A 559 -26.47 7.85 8.86
C THR A 559 -25.50 8.92 8.38
N GLN A 560 -24.31 9.04 8.97
CA GLN A 560 -23.28 9.96 8.48
C GLN A 560 -22.87 9.63 7.04
N PHE A 561 -22.89 8.33 6.65
CA PHE A 561 -22.55 7.88 5.31
C PHE A 561 -23.76 7.84 4.40
N THR A 562 -24.90 7.30 4.87
CA THR A 562 -26.09 7.15 4.00
C THR A 562 -26.74 8.49 3.62
N ASN A 563 -26.42 9.57 4.34
CA ASN A 563 -26.79 10.94 4.00
C ASN A 563 -25.81 11.62 3.02
N GLU A 564 -24.64 11.03 2.74
CA GLU A 564 -23.73 11.59 1.74
C GLU A 564 -24.35 11.54 0.34
N PRO A 565 -24.03 12.52 -0.53
CA PRO A 565 -24.45 12.47 -1.92
C PRO A 565 -23.84 11.24 -2.61
N VAL A 566 -24.69 10.54 -3.37
CA VAL A 566 -24.34 9.33 -4.12
C VAL A 566 -23.59 9.72 -5.39
N GLN A 567 -22.36 10.18 -5.20
CA GLN A 567 -21.46 10.57 -6.27
C GLN A 567 -20.01 10.30 -5.90
N LEU A 568 -19.22 10.04 -6.94
CA LEU A 568 -17.77 10.07 -6.86
C LEU A 568 -17.31 11.54 -6.87
N THR A 569 -16.29 11.87 -6.08
CA THR A 569 -15.66 13.20 -6.15
C THR A 569 -15.22 13.47 -7.59
N PRO A 570 -15.39 14.68 -8.16
CA PRO A 570 -14.84 14.98 -9.47
C PRO A 570 -13.32 14.78 -9.49
N ASP A 571 -12.78 14.38 -10.64
CA ASP A 571 -11.35 14.14 -10.80
C ASP A 571 -10.59 15.43 -11.15
N ASP A 572 -9.30 15.46 -10.81
CA ASP A 572 -8.38 16.55 -11.15
C ASP A 572 -7.43 16.08 -12.27
N GLU A 573 -7.59 16.67 -13.45
CA GLU A 573 -6.82 16.35 -14.66
C GLU A 573 -5.30 16.46 -14.46
N ASP A 574 -4.84 17.41 -13.64
CA ASP A 574 -3.41 17.61 -13.40
C ASP A 574 -2.83 16.54 -12.47
N VAL A 575 -3.67 15.95 -11.62
CA VAL A 575 -3.31 14.78 -10.81
C VAL A 575 -3.29 13.53 -11.68
N ILE A 576 -4.32 13.29 -12.50
CA ILE A 576 -4.42 12.10 -13.36
C ILE A 576 -3.19 11.98 -14.28
N LYS A 577 -2.75 13.09 -14.88
CA LYS A 577 -1.56 13.12 -15.76
C LYS A 577 -0.26 12.69 -15.07
N ARG A 578 -0.20 12.75 -13.74
CA ARG A 578 0.99 12.34 -12.96
C ARG A 578 0.96 10.87 -12.53
N ILE A 579 -0.18 10.19 -12.70
CA ILE A 579 -0.36 8.79 -12.31
C ILE A 579 0.28 7.90 -13.39
N ASP A 580 1.18 7.02 -12.96
CA ASP A 580 1.73 5.98 -13.85
C ASP A 580 0.69 4.86 -14.02
N GLN A 581 -0.06 4.91 -15.13
CA GLN A 581 -1.12 3.93 -15.39
C GLN A 581 -0.58 2.50 -15.56
N SER A 582 0.70 2.34 -15.92
CA SER A 582 1.30 1.02 -16.12
C SER A 582 1.40 0.20 -14.83
N GLU A 583 1.37 0.86 -13.67
CA GLU A 583 1.40 0.22 -12.35
C GLU A 583 0.11 -0.54 -12.02
N PHE A 584 -0.98 -0.24 -12.73
CA PHE A 584 -2.30 -0.84 -12.51
C PHE A 584 -2.73 -1.77 -13.65
N GLU A 585 -1.86 -2.05 -14.63
CA GLU A 585 -2.15 -3.04 -15.68
C GLU A 585 -2.42 -4.43 -15.07
N GLY A 586 -3.50 -5.09 -15.48
CA GLY A 586 -3.90 -6.40 -14.96
C GLY A 586 -4.67 -6.35 -13.64
N PHE A 587 -5.12 -5.16 -13.23
CA PHE A 587 -6.00 -5.01 -12.07
C PHE A 587 -7.37 -5.66 -12.32
N GLU A 588 -7.85 -5.67 -13.56
CA GLU A 588 -9.12 -6.25 -13.96
C GLU A 588 -9.25 -7.71 -13.49
N TYR A 589 -10.43 -8.06 -12.99
CA TYR A 589 -10.75 -9.39 -12.51
C TYR A 589 -12.25 -9.61 -12.53
N ILE A 590 -12.68 -10.83 -12.85
CA ILE A 590 -14.02 -11.32 -12.60
C ILE A 590 -13.89 -12.67 -11.94
N ASN A 591 -14.67 -12.89 -10.87
CA ASN A 591 -14.65 -14.14 -10.15
C ASN A 591 -15.08 -15.29 -11.07
N PRO A 592 -14.22 -16.28 -11.33
CA PRO A 592 -14.54 -17.39 -12.22
C PRO A 592 -15.72 -18.23 -11.73
N LEU A 593 -16.01 -18.22 -10.43
CA LEU A 593 -17.14 -18.94 -9.84
C LEU A 593 -18.50 -18.30 -10.19
N LEU A 594 -18.49 -17.06 -10.69
CA LEU A 594 -19.68 -16.30 -11.07
C LEU A 594 -19.88 -16.23 -12.59
N LEU A 595 -18.95 -16.75 -13.38
CA LEU A 595 -19.11 -16.88 -14.83
C LEU A 595 -20.16 -17.98 -15.10
N PRO A 596 -21.17 -17.72 -15.96
CA PRO A 596 -22.11 -18.75 -16.37
C PRO A 596 -21.34 -19.94 -16.97
N ALA A 597 -21.76 -21.17 -16.66
CA ALA A 597 -21.14 -22.41 -17.13
C ALA A 597 -21.10 -22.57 -18.67
N GLU A 598 -21.68 -21.64 -19.43
CA GLU A 598 -21.66 -21.61 -20.90
C GLU A 598 -20.41 -20.90 -21.48
N GLU A 599 -19.61 -20.19 -20.66
CA GLU A 599 -18.43 -19.43 -21.12
C GLU A 599 -17.09 -20.07 -20.70
N SER A 600 -17.10 -21.27 -20.11
CA SER A 600 -15.89 -22.00 -19.66
C SER A 600 -15.48 -23.16 -20.57
N VAL A 601 -15.42 -22.92 -21.90
CA VAL A 601 -14.95 -23.90 -22.89
C VAL A 601 -13.62 -23.49 -23.51
#